data_AF-A0A6A7KCA2-F1
#
_entry.id   AF-A0A6A7KCA2-F1
#
_cell.length_a   1.000
_cell.length_b   1.000
_cell.length_c   1.000
_cell.angle_alpha   90.00
_cell.angle_beta   90.00
_cell.angle_gamma   90.00
#
_symmetry.space_group_name_H-M   'P 1'
#
loop_
_entity.id
_entity.type
_entity.pdbx_description
1 polymer ?
#
loop_
_entity_poly.entity_id
_entity_poly.type
_entity_poly.pdbx_seq_one_letter_code
_entity_poly.pdbx_strand_id
1 'polypeptide(L)' 'MIIIGEKINGSIPSVAKAIADKDADFIRNLAKVQTEAGATYIDVCASVEDSIELETMKWLIDLV' A
#
# COMPACT_ATOMS: atom_id res chain seq x y z
N MET A 1 -21.64 -5.72 -3.90
CA MET A 1 -21.16 -4.43 -3.34
C MET A 1 -19.67 -4.36 -3.61
N ILE A 2 -19.16 -3.27 -4.18
CA ILE A 2 -17.71 -3.09 -4.38
C ILE A 2 -17.11 -2.61 -3.05
N ILE A 3 -16.04 -3.26 -2.60
CA ILE A 3 -15.27 -2.88 -1.41
C ILE A 3 -13.86 -2.51 -1.87
N ILE A 4 -13.36 -1.36 -1.42
CA ILE A 4 -11.99 -0.91 -1.70
C ILE A 4 -11.21 -0.98 -0.38
N GLY A 5 -10.14 -1.78 -0.35
CA GLY A 5 -9.28 -1.91 0.83
C GLY A 5 -8.37 -0.69 0.97
N GLU A 6 -8.49 0.04 2.08
CA GLU A 6 -7.83 1.34 2.33
C GLU A 6 -6.45 1.25 3.04
N LYS A 7 -5.98 0.04 3.39
CA LYS A 7 -4.88 -0.10 4.36
C LYS A 7 -3.48 0.08 3.79
N ILE A 8 -3.30 0.14 2.47
CA ILE A 8 -2.00 0.48 1.86
C ILE A 8 -1.95 1.99 1.61
N ASN A 9 -1.80 2.72 2.71
CA ASN A 9 -1.81 4.18 2.71
C ASN A 9 -0.66 4.71 3.58
N GLY A 10 0.28 5.44 2.99
CA GLY A 10 1.46 5.98 3.68
C GLY A 10 1.14 7.03 4.75
N SER A 11 -0.09 7.52 4.85
CA SER A 11 -0.53 8.34 5.99
C SER A 11 -0.71 7.50 7.27
N ILE A 12 -0.74 6.17 7.16
CA ILE A 12 -0.79 5.24 8.30
C ILE A 12 0.65 4.99 8.77
N PRO A 13 1.01 5.26 10.05
CA PRO A 13 2.41 5.20 10.51
C PRO A 13 3.15 3.88 10.25
N SER A 14 2.46 2.74 10.36
CA SER A 14 3.06 1.42 10.08
C SER A 14 3.38 1.22 8.59
N VAL A 15 2.52 1.71 7.70
CA VAL A 15 2.72 1.64 6.25
C VAL A 15 3.79 2.65 5.82
N ALA A 16 3.78 3.86 6.38
CA ALA A 16 4.83 4.86 6.17
C ALA A 16 6.22 4.28 6.47
N LYS A 17 6.34 3.57 7.60
CA LYS A 17 7.56 2.88 7.99
C LYS A 17 7.93 1.78 6.99
N ALA A 18 6.97 0.96 6.57
CA ALA A 18 7.23 -0.09 5.59
C ALA A 18 7.67 0.47 4.23
N ILE A 19 7.11 1.59 3.78
CA ILE A 19 7.52 2.29 2.57
C ILE A 19 8.96 2.82 2.71
N ALA A 20 9.26 3.50 3.82
CA ALA A 20 10.58 4.07 4.10
C ALA A 20 11.66 2.99 4.18
N ASP A 21 11.36 1.87 4.83
CA ASP A 21 12.28 0.74 5.01
C ASP A 21 12.30 -0.23 3.81
N LYS A 22 11.48 0.02 2.78
CA LYS A 22 11.25 -0.88 1.62
C LYS A 22 10.89 -2.31 2.03
N ASP A 23 10.07 -2.44 3.07
CA ASP A 23 9.55 -3.72 3.57
C ASP A 23 8.44 -4.25 2.65
N ALA A 24 8.84 -4.97 1.61
CA ALA A 24 7.94 -5.53 0.61
C ALA A 24 6.99 -6.60 1.20
N ASP A 25 7.44 -7.34 2.21
CA ASP A 25 6.65 -8.43 2.78
C ASP A 25 5.48 -7.91 3.60
N PHE A 26 5.68 -6.80 4.33
CA PHE A 26 4.60 -6.09 5.01
C PHE A 26 3.51 -5.61 4.03
N ILE A 27 3.91 -4.96 2.93
CA ILE A 27 2.97 -4.44 1.92
C ILE A 27 2.19 -5.57 1.23
N ARG A 28 2.88 -6.62 0.78
CA ARG A 28 2.25 -7.81 0.18
C ARG A 28 1.26 -8.47 1.14
N ASN A 29 1.63 -8.58 2.41
CA ASN A 29 0.74 -9.16 3.41
C ASN A 29 -0.52 -8.30 3.59
N LEU A 30 -0.42 -6.96 3.59
CA LEU A 30 -1.59 -6.08 3.64
C LEU A 30 -2.50 -6.23 2.41
N ALA A 31 -1.93 -6.34 1.21
CA ALA A 31 -2.72 -6.60 0.00
C ALA A 31 -3.47 -7.94 0.11
N LYS A 32 -2.76 -8.98 0.56
CA LYS A 32 -3.30 -10.33 0.74
C LYS A 32 -4.45 -10.36 1.75
N VAL A 33 -4.26 -9.85 2.97
CA VAL A 33 -5.30 -9.92 4.01
C VAL A 33 -6.54 -9.09 3.65
N GLN A 34 -6.38 -7.97 2.93
CA GLN A 34 -7.53 -7.19 2.44
C GLN A 34 -8.29 -7.95 1.35
N THR A 35 -7.59 -8.62 0.45
CA THR A 35 -8.18 -9.49 -0.56
C THR A 35 -8.92 -10.66 0.08
N GLU A 36 -8.32 -11.34 1.06
CA GLU A 36 -8.93 -12.43 1.83
C GLU A 36 -10.15 -11.97 2.63
N ALA A 37 -10.19 -10.71 3.07
CA ALA A 37 -11.34 -10.08 3.71
C ALA A 37 -12.46 -9.65 2.72
N GLY A 38 -12.28 -9.86 1.42
CA GLY A 38 -13.30 -9.60 0.40
C GLY A 38 -13.21 -8.25 -0.31
N ALA A 39 -12.06 -7.56 -0.24
CA ALA A 39 -11.83 -6.36 -1.04
C ALA A 39 -11.88 -6.68 -2.55
N THR A 40 -12.60 -5.85 -3.31
CA THR A 40 -12.67 -5.92 -4.78
C THR A 40 -11.50 -5.20 -5.44
N TYR A 41 -11.06 -4.09 -4.82
CA TYR A 41 -9.88 -3.33 -5.22
C TYR A 41 -9.05 -3.01 -3.98
N ILE A 42 -7.76 -2.78 -4.20
CA ILE A 42 -6.84 -2.29 -3.18
C ILE A 42 -6.51 -0.84 -3.50
N ASP A 43 -6.82 0.07 -2.59
CA ASP A 43 -6.34 1.45 -2.65
C ASP A 43 -4.84 1.47 -2.37
N VAL A 44 -4.11 2.26 -3.14
CA VAL A 44 -2.66 2.42 -3.02
C VAL A 44 -2.36 3.91 -2.95
N CYS A 45 -1.91 4.37 -1.80
CA CYS A 45 -1.57 5.76 -1.56
C CYS A 45 -0.17 5.86 -0.95
N ALA A 46 0.77 6.47 -1.67
CA ALA A 46 2.15 6.59 -1.20
C ALA A 46 2.28 7.55 0.00
N SER A 47 1.58 8.69 -0.02
CA SER A 47 1.64 9.74 1.02
C SER A 47 3.08 10.07 1.46
N VAL A 48 3.96 10.31 0.49
CA VAL A 48 5.35 10.72 0.70
C VAL A 48 5.59 12.07 0.01
N GLU A 49 6.77 12.64 0.21
CA GLU A 49 7.21 13.84 -0.51
C GLU A 49 7.10 13.68 -2.04
N ASP A 50 6.59 14.72 -2.72
CA ASP A 50 6.36 14.75 -4.18
C ASP A 50 7.57 14.27 -4.99
N SER A 51 8.78 14.62 -4.53
CA SER A 51 10.04 14.28 -5.19
C SER A 51 10.32 12.77 -5.32
N ILE A 52 9.70 11.94 -4.47
CA ILE A 52 9.87 10.48 -4.46
C ILE A 52 8.55 9.72 -4.68
N GLU A 53 7.43 10.43 -4.82
CA GLU A 53 6.10 9.85 -4.91
C GLU A 53 5.96 8.93 -6.12
N LEU A 54 6.42 9.34 -7.30
CA LEU A 54 6.29 8.55 -8.54
C LEU A 54 6.96 7.17 -8.42
N GLU A 55 8.20 7.12 -7.92
CA GLU A 55 8.94 5.87 -7.78
C GLU A 55 8.38 5.01 -6.63
N THR A 56 7.85 5.66 -5.59
CA THR A 56 7.15 4.96 -4.51
C THR A 56 5.86 4.32 -5.00
N MET A 57 5.07 5.04 -5.81
CA MET A 57 3.84 4.52 -6.40
C MET A 57 4.09 3.34 -7.33
N LYS A 58 5.11 3.40 -8.20
CA LYS A 58 5.51 2.26 -9.04
C LYS A 58 5.85 1.04 -8.19
N TRP A 59 6.68 1.23 -7.16
CA TRP A 59 7.09 0.15 -6.26
C TRP A 59 5.90 -0.46 -5.51
N LEU A 60 4.96 0.35 -5.02
CA LEU A 60 3.76 -0.15 -4.36
C LEU A 60 2.87 -0.95 -5.33
N ILE A 61 2.65 -0.44 -6.54
CA ILE A 61 1.82 -1.11 -7.56
C ILE A 61 2.46 -2.44 -8.00
N ASP A 62 3.78 -2.52 -8.11
CA ASP A 62 4.49 -3.77 -8.46
C ASP A 62 4.38 -4.86 -7.37
N LEU A 63 4.04 -4.48 -6.13
CA LEU A 63 3.95 -5.40 -4.98
C LEU A 63 2.53 -5.88 -4.67
N VAL A 64 1.50 -5.10 -5.03
CA VAL A 64 0.08 -5.33 -4.72
C VAL A 64 -0.56 -6.24 -5.73
#